data_AF-W6TG05-F1
#
_entry.id   AF-W6TG05-F1
#
_cell.length_a   1.000
_cell.length_b   1.000
_cell.length_c   1.000
_cell.angle_alpha   90.00
_cell.angle_beta   90.00
_cell.angle_gamma   90.00
#
_symmetry.space_group_name_H-M   'P 1'
#
loop_
_entity.id
_entity.type
_entity.pdbx_description
1 polymer ?
#
loop_
_entity_poly.entity_id
_entity_poly.type
_entity_poly.pdbx_seq_one_letter_code
_entity_poly.pdbx_strand_id
1 'polypeptide(L)'
;MLGEFKEIVGIVLKQGEGDPTATKTREEENKTIGKLFSEKKGNGGTDAEAAAASASIGAVSGVDILQAIASSGDVTAGGVDIDQAKDAANIASGKTDSAKDLAVASAKKMQLFQLVLH
;
A
#
# COMPACT_ATOMS: atom_id res chain seq x y z
N MET A 1 4.20 15.93 -6.34
CA MET A 1 4.30 14.66 -7.09
C MET A 1 2.98 13.86 -7.07
N LEU A 2 2.32 13.63 -5.92
CA LEU A 2 1.01 12.94 -5.91
C LEU A 2 -0.17 13.77 -6.46
N GLY A 3 -0.14 15.11 -6.34
CA GLY A 3 -1.21 15.97 -6.84
C GLY A 3 -1.47 15.85 -8.35
N GLU A 4 -0.41 15.82 -9.15
CA GLU A 4 -0.50 15.69 -10.62
C GLU A 4 -1.00 14.30 -11.03
N PHE A 5 -0.61 13.25 -10.29
CA PHE A 5 -1.11 11.90 -10.54
C PHE A 5 -2.62 11.80 -10.31
N LYS A 6 -3.14 12.45 -9.26
CA LYS A 6 -4.59 12.50 -8.98
C LYS A 6 -5.36 13.17 -10.11
N GLU A 7 -4.81 14.24 -10.67
CA GLU A 7 -5.41 14.92 -11.82
C GLU A 7 -5.44 14.02 -13.06
N ILE A 8 -4.35 13.31 -13.34
CA ILE A 8 -4.29 12.31 -14.44
C ILE A 8 -5.33 11.20 -14.22
N VAL A 9 -5.44 10.64 -13.02
CA VAL A 9 -6.43 9.59 -12.72
C VAL A 9 -7.85 10.12 -12.89
N GLY A 10 -8.14 11.36 -12.48
CA GLY A 10 -9.43 12.00 -12.70
C GLY A 10 -9.77 12.28 -14.16
N ILE A 11 -8.76 12.39 -15.04
CA ILE A 11 -8.94 12.50 -16.50
C ILE A 11 -9.17 11.13 -17.13
N VAL A 12 -8.44 10.10 -16.68
CA VAL A 12 -8.43 8.76 -17.27
C VAL A 12 -9.62 7.92 -16.81
N LEU A 13 -10.03 8.02 -15.54
CA LEU A 13 -11.13 7.26 -14.95
C LEU A 13 -12.40 8.11 -14.85
N LYS A 14 -13.55 7.50 -15.10
CA LYS A 14 -14.85 8.15 -14.87
C LYS A 14 -15.14 8.25 -13.37
N GLN A 15 -15.96 9.21 -12.98
CA GLN A 15 -16.45 9.26 -11.59
C GLN A 15 -17.15 7.94 -11.21
N GLY A 16 -16.70 7.33 -10.10
CA GLY A 16 -17.23 6.07 -9.59
C GLY A 16 -16.61 4.82 -10.22
N GLU A 17 -15.56 4.95 -11.03
CA GLU A 17 -14.82 3.82 -11.60
C GLU A 17 -13.73 3.34 -10.63
N GLY A 18 -13.74 2.04 -10.32
CA GLY A 18 -12.82 1.41 -9.36
C GLY A 18 -13.23 1.58 -7.90
N ASP A 19 -12.64 0.76 -7.04
CA ASP A 19 -12.79 0.80 -5.59
C ASP A 19 -11.42 0.93 -4.93
N PRO A 20 -11.09 2.07 -4.29
CA PRO A 20 -9.80 2.29 -3.63
C PRO A 20 -9.59 1.38 -2.40
N THR A 21 -10.63 0.67 -1.97
CA THR A 21 -10.61 -0.27 -0.85
C THR A 21 -10.74 -1.73 -1.29
N ALA A 22 -10.75 -1.98 -2.60
CA ALA A 22 -10.83 -3.33 -3.15
C ALA A 22 -9.70 -4.20 -2.59
N THR A 23 -10.07 -5.29 -1.95
CA THR A 23 -9.16 -6.34 -1.50
C THR A 23 -9.85 -7.68 -1.58
N LYS A 24 -9.07 -8.74 -1.84
CA LYS A 24 -9.56 -10.12 -1.88
C LYS A 24 -8.78 -11.05 -0.94
N THR A 25 -7.79 -10.52 -0.23
CA THR A 25 -6.99 -11.21 0.78
C THR A 25 -7.53 -10.94 2.19
N ARG A 26 -7.16 -11.79 3.15
CA ARG A 26 -7.63 -11.62 4.54
C ARG A 26 -6.87 -10.47 5.21
N GLU A 27 -7.52 -9.74 6.12
CA GLU A 27 -6.87 -8.65 6.89
C GLU A 27 -5.58 -9.10 7.61
N GLU A 28 -5.53 -10.35 8.07
CA GLU A 28 -4.35 -10.92 8.72
C GLU A 28 -3.18 -11.14 7.76
N GLU A 29 -3.44 -11.48 6.49
CA GLU A 29 -2.41 -11.63 5.47
C GLU A 29 -1.86 -10.25 5.07
N ASN A 30 -2.74 -9.26 4.95
CA ASN A 30 -2.33 -7.90 4.62
C ASN A 30 -1.58 -7.21 5.76
N LYS A 31 -1.90 -7.56 7.00
CA LYS A 31 -1.23 -7.02 8.19
C LYS A 31 0.27 -7.26 8.16
N THR A 32 0.72 -8.48 7.84
CA THR A 32 2.14 -8.85 7.94
C THR A 32 2.98 -8.33 6.78
N ILE A 33 2.37 -7.94 5.66
CA ILE A 33 3.04 -7.33 4.49
C ILE A 33 3.86 -6.09 4.87
N GLY A 34 3.48 -5.37 5.94
CA GLY A 34 4.26 -4.23 6.44
C GLY A 34 5.74 -4.56 6.72
N LYS A 35 6.06 -5.82 7.04
CA LYS A 35 7.45 -6.26 7.25
C LYS A 35 8.30 -6.22 5.98
N LEU A 36 7.70 -6.26 4.79
CA LEU A 36 8.43 -6.15 3.51
C LEU A 36 9.08 -4.77 3.35
N PHE A 37 8.61 -3.75 4.06
CA PHE A 37 9.15 -2.39 4.03
C PHE A 37 10.34 -2.19 4.96
N SER A 38 10.74 -3.22 5.72
CA SER A 38 11.85 -3.12 6.65
C SER A 38 13.18 -3.44 5.98
N GLU A 39 14.16 -2.57 6.15
CA GLU A 39 15.55 -2.80 5.74
C GLU A 39 16.36 -3.63 6.77
N LYS A 40 15.77 -3.95 7.93
CA LYS A 40 16.44 -4.83 8.91
C LYS A 40 16.69 -6.22 8.35
N LYS A 41 17.98 -6.56 8.22
CA LYS A 41 18.43 -7.95 8.00
C LYS A 41 17.97 -8.86 9.13
N GLY A 42 17.34 -9.98 8.77
CA GLY A 42 16.98 -11.08 9.69
C GLY A 42 15.57 -11.01 10.27
N ASN A 43 14.93 -9.83 10.31
CA ASN A 43 13.57 -9.66 10.83
C ASN A 43 12.59 -9.03 9.83
N GLY A 44 13.05 -8.65 8.62
CA GLY A 44 12.18 -8.18 7.53
C GLY A 44 11.22 -9.25 7.01
N GLY A 45 10.40 -8.89 6.02
CA GLY A 45 9.42 -9.80 5.43
C GLY A 45 10.05 -11.05 4.82
N THR A 46 9.35 -12.17 4.92
CA THR A 46 9.74 -13.47 4.38
C THR A 46 9.02 -13.77 3.06
N ASP A 47 9.33 -14.91 2.46
CA ASP A 47 8.61 -15.42 1.27
C ASP A 47 7.10 -15.53 1.50
N ALA A 48 6.67 -15.79 2.74
CA ALA A 48 5.24 -15.84 3.08
C ALA A 48 4.58 -14.45 2.99
N GLU A 49 5.23 -13.41 3.52
CA GLU A 49 4.75 -12.03 3.38
C GLU A 49 4.79 -11.56 1.91
N ALA A 50 5.83 -11.94 1.15
CA ALA A 50 5.92 -11.63 -0.28
C ALA A 50 4.84 -12.34 -1.11
N ALA A 51 4.49 -13.58 -0.75
CA ALA A 51 3.38 -14.32 -1.36
C ALA A 51 2.03 -13.67 -1.04
N ALA A 52 1.81 -13.23 0.20
CA ALA A 52 0.62 -12.48 0.60
C ALA A 52 0.50 -11.15 -0.17
N ALA A 53 1.60 -10.43 -0.36
CA ALA A 53 1.65 -9.22 -1.18
C ALA A 53 1.33 -9.49 -2.66
N SER A 54 1.88 -10.57 -3.21
CA SER A 54 1.60 -10.96 -4.60
C SER A 54 0.13 -11.38 -4.81
N ALA A 55 -0.44 -12.13 -3.86
CA ALA A 55 -1.85 -12.51 -3.87
C ALA A 55 -2.79 -11.31 -3.79
N SER A 56 -2.40 -10.27 -3.06
CA SER A 56 -3.14 -9.01 -2.93
C SER A 56 -3.26 -8.25 -4.25
N ILE A 57 -2.29 -8.40 -5.16
CA ILE A 57 -2.27 -7.72 -6.47
C ILE A 57 -3.00 -8.50 -7.55
N GLY A 58 -2.83 -9.84 -7.60
CA GLY A 58 -3.47 -10.68 -8.62
C GLY A 58 -4.99 -10.68 -8.57
N ALA A 59 -5.57 -10.10 -7.52
CA ALA A 59 -7.00 -10.15 -7.24
C ALA A 59 -7.72 -8.79 -7.36
N VAL A 60 -7.01 -7.71 -7.69
CA VAL A 60 -7.57 -6.36 -7.91
C VAL A 60 -7.37 -5.91 -9.35
N SER A 61 -8.22 -5.02 -9.84
CA SER A 61 -8.06 -4.45 -11.18
C SER A 61 -7.05 -3.31 -11.20
N GLY A 62 -6.48 -3.01 -12.37
CA GLY A 62 -5.60 -1.84 -12.54
C GLY A 62 -6.30 -0.52 -12.20
N VAL A 63 -7.62 -0.43 -12.43
CA VAL A 63 -8.44 0.73 -12.07
C VAL A 63 -8.49 0.90 -10.54
N ASP A 64 -8.70 -0.19 -9.80
CA ASP A 64 -8.72 -0.15 -8.33
C ASP A 64 -7.38 0.33 -7.77
N ILE A 65 -6.27 -0.12 -8.38
CA ILE A 65 -4.91 0.30 -8.02
C ILE A 65 -4.74 1.81 -8.28
N LEU A 66 -5.11 2.29 -9.46
CA LEU A 66 -5.02 3.72 -9.82
C LEU A 66 -5.87 4.58 -8.86
N GLN A 67 -7.08 4.11 -8.55
CA GLN A 67 -7.99 4.80 -7.63
C GLN A 67 -7.47 4.81 -6.20
N ALA A 68 -6.83 3.72 -5.73
CA ALA A 68 -6.21 3.64 -4.41
C ALA A 68 -5.03 4.63 -4.25
N ILE A 69 -4.18 4.76 -5.27
CA ILE A 69 -3.09 5.74 -5.29
C ILE A 69 -3.67 7.16 -5.30
N ALA A 70 -4.65 7.43 -6.16
CA ALA A 70 -5.29 8.74 -6.26
C ALA A 70 -6.03 9.15 -4.97
N SER A 71 -6.54 8.18 -4.23
CA SER A 71 -7.22 8.40 -2.94
C SER A 71 -6.25 8.57 -1.77
N SER A 72 -4.94 8.38 -1.99
CA SER A 72 -3.95 8.52 -0.92
C SER A 72 -3.73 9.98 -0.52
N GLY A 73 -3.42 10.21 0.76
CA GLY A 73 -3.02 11.51 1.26
C GLY A 73 -1.66 11.96 0.73
N ASP A 74 -1.22 13.13 1.19
CA ASP A 74 0.15 13.55 0.96
C ASP A 74 1.13 12.73 1.78
N VAL A 75 2.34 12.57 1.24
CA VAL A 75 3.46 11.96 1.96
C VAL A 75 3.82 12.84 3.15
N THR A 76 3.83 12.24 4.35
CA THR A 76 4.27 12.92 5.57
C THR A 76 5.77 13.20 5.47
N ALA A 77 6.16 14.46 5.67
CA ALA A 77 7.56 14.85 5.66
C ALA A 77 8.35 14.10 6.75
N GLY A 78 9.44 13.43 6.35
CA GLY A 78 10.25 12.59 7.26
C GLY A 78 9.72 11.17 7.46
N GLY A 79 8.64 10.78 6.77
CA GLY A 79 8.07 9.44 6.82
C GLY A 79 7.28 9.15 8.09
N VAL A 80 6.35 8.20 7.99
CA VAL A 80 5.63 7.65 9.15
C VAL A 80 6.15 6.25 9.46
N ASP A 81 5.97 5.79 10.69
CA ASP A 81 6.19 4.37 10.95
C ASP A 81 5.14 3.53 10.19
N ILE A 82 5.52 2.33 9.74
CA ILE A 82 4.65 1.44 8.96
C ILE A 82 3.36 1.07 9.68
N ASP A 83 3.40 0.92 11.01
CA ASP A 83 2.20 0.66 11.83
C ASP A 83 1.26 1.88 11.93
N GLN A 84 1.72 3.07 11.55
CA GLN A 84 0.94 4.31 11.60
C GLN A 84 0.46 4.78 10.22
N ALA A 85 0.99 4.20 9.14
CA ALA A 85 0.62 4.55 7.78
C ALA A 85 -0.85 4.24 7.52
N LYS A 86 -1.57 5.19 6.93
CA LYS A 86 -3.03 5.09 6.71
C LYS A 86 -3.42 4.92 5.25
N ASP A 87 -2.50 5.26 4.35
CA ASP A 87 -2.70 5.31 2.92
C ASP A 87 -1.46 4.84 2.17
N ALA A 88 -1.60 4.64 0.87
CA ALA A 88 -0.57 4.02 0.05
C ALA A 88 0.70 4.89 -0.06
N ALA A 89 0.52 6.21 -0.08
CA ALA A 89 1.62 7.18 -0.13
C ALA A 89 2.51 7.10 1.13
N ASN A 90 1.88 7.08 2.31
CA ASN A 90 2.59 7.00 3.58
C ASN A 90 3.14 5.60 3.88
N ILE A 91 2.60 4.56 3.27
CA ILE A 91 3.19 3.21 3.31
C ILE A 91 4.44 3.15 2.43
N ALA A 92 4.35 3.65 1.20
CA ALA A 92 5.47 3.70 0.25
C ALA A 92 6.67 4.53 0.76
N SER A 93 6.40 5.58 1.53
CA SER A 93 7.40 6.48 2.13
C SER A 93 7.65 6.22 3.61
N GLY A 94 7.10 5.13 4.14
CA GLY A 94 7.21 4.78 5.54
C GLY A 94 8.66 4.51 5.95
N LYS A 95 8.94 4.66 7.23
CA LYS A 95 10.26 4.38 7.79
C LYS A 95 10.55 2.89 7.74
N THR A 96 11.77 2.56 7.32
CA THR A 96 12.22 1.19 7.07
C THR A 96 13.03 0.60 8.23
N ASP A 97 13.17 1.36 9.34
CA ASP A 97 14.04 1.04 10.48
C ASP A 97 13.57 -0.14 11.34
N SER A 98 12.35 -0.63 11.11
CA SER A 98 11.73 -1.70 11.90
C SER A 98 10.77 -2.55 11.09
N ALA A 99 10.85 -3.87 11.29
CA ALA A 99 9.89 -4.83 10.76
C ALA A 99 8.60 -4.78 11.58
N LYS A 100 7.64 -3.99 11.11
CA LYS A 100 6.34 -3.80 11.75
C LYS A 100 5.23 -4.29 10.83
N ASP A 101 4.18 -4.79 11.46
CA ASP A 101 2.91 -5.06 10.79
C ASP A 101 2.17 -3.74 10.48
N LEU A 102 1.30 -3.75 9.47
CA LEU A 102 0.32 -2.69 9.27
C LEU A 102 -0.72 -2.76 10.39
N ALA A 103 -0.83 -1.72 11.22
CA ALA A 103 -1.81 -1.70 12.31
C ALA A 103 -3.11 -0.98 11.93
N VAL A 104 -3.04 -0.02 10.99
CA VAL A 104 -4.21 0.78 10.59
C VAL A 104 -5.13 -0.03 9.67
N ALA A 105 -6.43 -0.07 10.01
CA ALA A 105 -7.44 -0.82 9.24
C ALA A 105 -7.52 -0.40 7.76
N SER A 106 -7.38 0.89 7.45
CA SER A 106 -7.34 1.36 6.04
C SER A 106 -6.12 0.84 5.30
N ALA A 107 -4.95 0.77 5.96
CA ALA A 107 -3.74 0.23 5.37
C ALA A 107 -3.82 -1.29 5.13
N LYS A 108 -4.50 -2.04 6.01
CA LYS A 108 -4.77 -3.47 5.81
C LYS A 108 -5.73 -3.77 4.65
N LYS A 109 -6.48 -2.77 4.19
CA LYS A 109 -7.40 -2.86 3.06
C LYS A 109 -6.84 -2.23 1.78
N MET A 110 -5.80 -1.41 1.90
CA MET A 110 -5.07 -0.81 0.80
C MET A 110 -4.20 -1.89 0.13
N GLN A 111 -4.30 -2.08 -1.19
CA GLN A 111 -3.60 -3.18 -1.91
C GLN A 111 -2.44 -2.69 -2.78
N LEU A 112 -1.91 -1.49 -2.55
CA LEU A 112 -0.79 -0.97 -3.33
C LEU A 112 0.55 -1.57 -2.86
N PHE A 113 0.97 -2.71 -3.42
CA PHE A 113 2.18 -3.38 -2.90
C PHE A 113 3.17 -3.96 -3.92
N GLN A 114 3.24 -3.47 -5.16
CA GLN A 114 4.41 -3.73 -6.04
C GLN A 114 4.97 -2.52 -6.80
N LEU A 115 4.55 -1.27 -6.50
CA LEU A 115 5.12 -0.11 -7.19
C LEU A 115 6.42 0.42 -6.57
N VAL A 116 6.88 -0.11 -5.44
CA VAL A 116 8.02 0.45 -4.67
C VAL A 116 9.09 -0.59 -4.34
N LEU A 117 9.00 -1.81 -4.89
CA LEU A 117 10.01 -2.84 -4.66
C LEU A 117 11.07 -2.90 -5.78
N HIS A 118 11.63 -1.74 -6.14
CA HIS A 118 12.85 -1.58 -6.95
C HIS A 118 13.51 -0.25 -6.59
#